data_AF-A0A512BXP3-F1
#
_entry.id   AF-A0A512BXP3-F1
#
_cell.length_a   1.000
_cell.length_b   1.000
_cell.length_c   1.000
_cell.angle_alpha   90.00
_cell.angle_beta   90.00
_cell.angle_gamma   90.00
#
_symmetry.space_group_name_H-M   'P 1'
#
loop_
_entity.id
_entity.type
_entity.pdbx_description
1 polymer ?
#
loop_
_entity_poly.entity_id
_entity_poly.type
_entity_poly.pdbx_seq_one_letter_code
_entity_poly.pdbx_strand_id
1 'polypeptide(L)'
;MDKETFEAWYDGADHSIALTSLSEVTRLRAIGGWLKEPVFLHRIQSESLETAVEIHEAMMDWDNFHAHVDVVESCPTCKVRYFPRRTTSCPNCGSNPEVVPA
;
A
#
# COMPACT_ATOMS: atom_id res chain seq x y z
N MET A 1 -0.78 -18.94 16.87
CA MET A 1 -1.73 -18.53 15.81
C MET A 1 -0.91 -18.18 14.59
N ASP A 2 -1.33 -18.64 13.41
CA ASP A 2 -0.63 -18.31 12.17
C ASP A 2 -0.97 -16.87 11.79
N LYS A 3 0.05 -16.08 11.48
CA LYS A 3 -0.11 -14.68 11.05
C LYS A 3 -0.34 -14.64 9.54
N GLU A 4 -1.35 -13.91 9.11
CA GLU A 4 -1.61 -13.61 7.69
C GLU A 4 -1.06 -12.21 7.36
N THR A 5 -0.70 -12.00 6.08
CA THR A 5 -0.28 -10.69 5.58
C THR A 5 -1.46 -10.00 4.90
N PHE A 6 -1.78 -8.80 5.37
CA PHE A 6 -2.76 -7.90 4.80
C PHE A 6 -2.07 -6.74 4.09
N GLU A 7 -2.69 -6.23 3.03
CA GLU A 7 -2.23 -5.04 2.33
C GLU A 7 -3.30 -3.94 2.36
N ALA A 8 -2.87 -2.74 2.73
CA ALA A 8 -3.67 -1.52 2.64
C ALA A 8 -3.34 -0.79 1.35
N TRP A 9 -4.37 -0.41 0.61
CA TRP A 9 -4.30 0.31 -0.66
C TRP A 9 -5.29 1.48 -0.65
N TYR A 10 -4.87 2.61 -1.19
CA TYR A 10 -5.72 3.74 -1.50
C TYR A 10 -6.10 3.73 -2.98
N ASP A 11 -7.36 3.99 -3.31
CA ASP A 11 -7.78 4.22 -4.69
C ASP A 11 -7.95 5.73 -4.93
N GLY A 12 -7.08 6.28 -5.77
CA GLY A 12 -7.13 7.69 -6.14
C GLY A 12 -8.38 8.08 -6.92
N ALA A 13 -9.08 7.13 -7.55
CA ALA A 13 -10.22 7.42 -8.42
C ALA A 13 -11.50 7.78 -7.64
N ASP A 14 -11.68 7.23 -6.44
CA ASP A 14 -12.85 7.46 -5.59
C ASP A 14 -12.50 7.80 -4.14
N HIS A 15 -11.21 8.01 -3.86
CA HIS A 15 -10.65 8.33 -2.56
C HIS A 15 -11.00 7.28 -1.48
N SER A 16 -11.15 6.01 -1.87
CA SER A 16 -11.45 4.90 -0.97
C SER A 16 -10.20 4.12 -0.53
N ILE A 17 -10.37 3.25 0.46
CA ILE A 17 -9.29 2.44 1.03
C ILE A 17 -9.72 1.00 1.11
N ALA A 18 -8.87 0.14 0.55
CA ALA A 18 -9.02 -1.29 0.58
C ALA A 18 -7.95 -1.89 1.50
N LEU A 19 -8.39 -2.58 2.55
CA LEU A 19 -7.55 -3.43 3.39
C LEU A 19 -8.05 -4.87 3.25
N THR A 20 -7.21 -5.74 2.71
CA THR A 20 -7.55 -7.16 2.53
C THR A 20 -6.29 -8.02 2.55
N SER A 21 -6.46 -9.34 2.60
CA SER A 21 -5.35 -10.27 2.60
C SER A 21 -4.55 -10.24 1.29
N LEU A 22 -3.25 -10.52 1.37
CA LEU A 22 -2.37 -10.62 0.19
C LEU A 22 -2.85 -11.70 -0.78
N SER A 23 -3.44 -12.78 -0.27
CA SER A 23 -4.05 -13.83 -1.08
C SER A 23 -5.20 -13.29 -1.94
N GLU A 24 -6.05 -12.44 -1.36
CA GLU A 24 -7.17 -11.81 -2.06
C GLU A 24 -6.69 -10.74 -3.03
N VAL A 25 -5.69 -9.93 -2.67
CA VAL A 25 -5.04 -8.98 -3.60
C VAL A 25 -4.53 -9.71 -4.85
N THR A 26 -3.84 -10.83 -4.64
CA THR A 26 -3.28 -11.63 -5.73
C THR A 26 -4.39 -12.19 -6.62
N ARG A 27 -5.45 -12.74 -6.02
CA ARG A 27 -6.61 -13.28 -6.74
C ARG A 27 -7.30 -12.21 -7.59
N LEU A 28 -7.60 -11.07 -6.99
CA LEU A 28 -8.28 -9.94 -7.62
C LEU A 28 -7.49 -9.42 -8.84
N ARG A 29 -6.18 -9.19 -8.69
CA ARG A 29 -5.30 -8.81 -9.81
C ARG A 29 -5.27 -9.83 -10.92
N ALA A 30 -5.21 -11.13 -10.59
CA ALA A 30 -5.14 -12.20 -11.59
C ALA A 30 -6.40 -12.26 -12.47
N ILE A 31 -7.56 -11.87 -11.94
CA ILE A 31 -8.82 -11.83 -12.70
C ILE A 31 -9.11 -10.46 -13.33
N GLY A 32 -8.14 -9.53 -13.28
CA GLY A 32 -8.30 -8.16 -13.78
C GLY A 32 -9.23 -7.27 -12.95
N GLY A 33 -9.72 -7.76 -11.81
CA GLY A 33 -10.49 -6.97 -10.86
C GLY A 33 -9.54 -6.31 -9.89
N TRP A 34 -9.21 -5.04 -10.07
CA TRP A 34 -8.39 -4.31 -9.09
C TRP A 34 -8.89 -2.87 -8.96
N LEU A 35 -8.33 -2.14 -7.98
CA LEU A 35 -8.56 -0.71 -7.82
C LEU A 35 -8.21 0.04 -9.12
N LYS A 36 -8.87 1.17 -9.36
CA LYS A 36 -8.73 1.95 -10.59
C LYS A 36 -7.42 2.74 -10.60
N GLU A 37 -7.14 3.43 -9.51
CA GLU A 37 -5.90 4.18 -9.30
C GLU A 37 -5.20 3.75 -8.01
N PRO A 38 -4.71 2.50 -7.93
CA PRO A 38 -4.12 1.95 -6.71
C PRO A 38 -2.84 2.68 -6.30
N VAL A 39 -2.79 3.06 -5.04
CA VAL A 39 -1.60 3.53 -4.34
C VAL A 39 -1.39 2.64 -3.13
N PHE A 40 -0.23 2.00 -3.05
CA PHE A 40 0.12 1.14 -1.93
C PHE A 40 0.37 1.99 -0.68
N LEU A 41 -0.26 1.60 0.43
CA LEU A 41 -0.04 2.24 1.73
C LEU A 41 0.98 1.45 2.54
N HIS A 42 0.65 0.23 2.95
CA HIS A 42 1.53 -0.60 3.77
C HIS A 42 1.04 -2.06 3.88
N ARG A 43 1.91 -2.93 4.40
CA ARG A 43 1.62 -4.32 4.77
C ARG A 43 1.50 -4.47 6.27
N ILE A 44 0.59 -5.34 6.71
CA ILE A 44 0.36 -5.64 8.12
C ILE A 44 0.40 -7.15 8.30
N GLN A 45 1.18 -7.62 9.27
CA GLN A 45 1.11 -9.02 9.72
C GLN A 45 0.21 -9.10 10.95
N SER A 46 -0.89 -9.83 10.82
CA SER A 46 -1.92 -9.91 11.86
C SER A 46 -2.52 -11.30 11.92
N GLU A 47 -3.12 -11.64 13.05
CA GLU A 47 -3.85 -12.91 13.24
C GLU A 47 -5.27 -12.85 12.66
N SER A 48 -5.79 -11.64 12.40
CA SER A 48 -7.11 -11.42 11.82
C SER A 48 -7.18 -10.10 11.03
N LEU A 49 -8.20 -9.98 10.18
CA LEU A 49 -8.51 -8.74 9.48
C LEU A 49 -8.89 -7.62 10.46
N GLU A 50 -9.62 -7.95 11.53
CA GLU A 50 -10.05 -6.98 12.56
C GLU A 50 -8.84 -6.31 13.21
N THR A 51 -7.87 -7.10 13.69
CA THR A 51 -6.63 -6.55 14.25
C THR A 51 -5.79 -5.84 13.19
N ALA A 52 -5.86 -6.25 11.92
CA ALA A 52 -5.19 -5.53 10.84
C ALA A 52 -5.84 -4.14 10.61
N VAL A 53 -7.15 -4.00 10.75
CA VAL A 53 -7.85 -2.71 10.67
C VAL A 53 -7.40 -1.80 11.81
N GLU A 54 -7.36 -2.29 13.05
CA GLU A 54 -6.90 -1.50 14.20
C GLU A 54 -5.46 -1.00 14.01
N ILE A 55 -4.56 -1.87 13.54
CA ILE A 55 -3.18 -1.50 13.24
C ILE A 55 -3.13 -0.48 12.09
N HIS A 56 -3.94 -0.69 11.05
CA HIS A 56 -4.03 0.24 9.92
C HIS A 56 -4.45 1.63 10.39
N GLU A 57 -5.52 1.74 11.18
CA GLU A 57 -5.99 3.02 11.71
C GLU A 57 -4.94 3.70 12.59
N ALA A 58 -4.22 2.95 13.43
CA ALA A 58 -3.14 3.49 14.26
C ALA A 58 -1.92 3.94 13.45
N MET A 59 -1.60 3.25 12.34
CA MET A 59 -0.53 3.63 11.41
C MET A 59 -0.91 4.81 10.53
N MET A 60 -2.20 4.96 10.24
CA MET A 60 -2.73 6.02 9.41
C MET A 60 -2.92 7.30 10.21
N ASP A 61 -1.93 8.16 10.11
CA ASP A 61 -2.08 9.58 10.42
C ASP A 61 -2.88 10.26 9.29
N TRP A 62 -4.21 10.08 9.35
CA TRP A 62 -5.19 10.47 8.31
C TRP A 62 -5.13 11.94 7.94
N ASP A 63 -4.95 12.82 8.91
CA ASP A 63 -4.87 14.26 8.70
C ASP A 63 -3.63 14.61 7.86
N ASN A 64 -2.49 13.98 8.16
CA ASN A 64 -1.27 14.14 7.36
C ASN A 64 -1.28 13.35 6.05
N PHE A 65 -2.15 12.35 5.90
CA PHE A 65 -2.29 11.59 4.64
C PHE A 65 -2.99 12.44 3.58
N HIS A 66 -4.15 13.02 3.90
CA HIS A 66 -4.90 13.85 2.96
C HIS A 66 -4.13 15.12 2.54
N ALA A 67 -3.31 15.67 3.42
CA ALA A 67 -2.45 16.82 3.12
C ALA A 67 -1.34 16.53 2.09
N HIS A 68 -1.10 15.26 1.75
CA HIS A 68 0.04 14.81 0.94
C HIS A 68 -0.33 13.78 -0.14
N VAL A 69 -1.62 13.66 -0.48
CA VAL A 69 -2.09 12.73 -1.52
C VAL A 69 -1.51 13.02 -2.92
N ASP A 70 -1.02 14.25 -3.13
CA ASP A 70 -0.44 14.77 -4.36
C ASP A 70 1.05 14.40 -4.56
N VAL A 71 1.76 13.91 -3.54
CA VAL A 71 3.19 13.57 -3.62
C VAL A 71 3.46 12.07 -3.85
N VAL A 72 2.53 11.36 -4.48
CA VAL A 72 2.67 9.93 -4.80
C VAL A 72 3.65 9.72 -5.96
N GLU A 73 4.61 8.84 -5.77
CA GLU A 73 5.58 8.44 -6.80
C GLU A 73 5.38 6.99 -7.24
N SER A 74 5.76 6.69 -8.48
CA SER A 74 5.77 5.32 -9.01
C SER A 74 7.17 4.72 -8.89
N CYS A 75 7.28 3.55 -8.24
CA CYS A 75 8.53 2.80 -8.19
C CYS A 75 9.03 2.50 -9.61
N PRO A 76 10.28 2.84 -9.97
CA PRO A 76 10.81 2.58 -11.30
C PRO A 76 10.88 1.07 -11.60
N THR A 77 11.15 0.25 -10.58
CA THR A 77 11.31 -1.22 -10.68
C THR A 77 9.99 -1.97 -10.77
N CYS A 78 9.09 -1.79 -9.79
CA CYS A 78 7.87 -2.59 -9.68
C CYS A 78 6.58 -1.83 -10.04
N LYS A 79 6.71 -0.57 -10.47
CA LYS A 79 5.61 0.34 -10.88
C LYS A 79 4.54 0.60 -9.82
N VAL A 80 4.69 0.08 -8.60
CA VAL A 80 3.82 0.39 -7.47
C VAL A 80 3.90 1.88 -7.18
N ARG A 81 2.74 2.51 -7.06
CA ARG A 81 2.59 3.88 -6.57
C ARG A 81 2.61 3.89 -5.05
N TYR A 82 3.39 4.77 -4.43
CA TYR A 82 3.52 4.88 -2.97
C TYR A 82 3.96 6.29 -2.53
N PHE A 83 3.99 6.55 -1.22
CA PHE A 83 4.37 7.83 -0.64
C PHE A 83 5.87 7.89 -0.26
N PRO A 84 6.74 8.54 -1.06
CA PRO A 84 8.18 8.52 -0.86
C PRO A 84 8.62 9.23 0.43
N ARG A 85 7.94 10.30 0.85
CA ARG A 85 8.27 11.03 2.10
C ARG A 85 8.11 10.17 3.36
N ARG A 86 7.36 9.07 3.29
CA ARG A 86 7.15 8.15 4.42
C ARG A 86 8.02 6.89 4.33
N THR A 87 8.76 6.70 3.24
CA THR A 87 9.50 5.45 3.00
C THR A 87 10.83 5.73 2.32
N THR A 88 11.96 5.41 2.96
CA THR A 88 13.31 5.52 2.38
C THR A 88 13.55 4.58 1.19
N SER A 89 12.75 3.52 1.08
CA SER A 89 12.79 2.51 0.02
C SER A 89 11.38 2.20 -0.50
N CYS A 90 11.27 1.67 -1.72
CA CYS A 90 9.98 1.22 -2.25
C CYS A 90 9.40 0.14 -1.32
N PRO A 91 8.22 0.32 -0.75
CA PRO A 91 7.72 -0.57 0.29
C PRO A 91 7.24 -1.93 -0.26
N ASN A 92 7.06 -2.06 -1.57
CA ASN A 92 6.72 -3.34 -2.20
C ASN A 92 7.97 -4.19 -2.56
N CYS A 93 9.00 -3.57 -3.13
CA CYS A 93 10.17 -4.29 -3.68
C CYS A 93 11.51 -3.94 -3.02
N GLY A 94 11.53 -3.03 -2.05
CA GLY A 94 12.73 -2.58 -1.34
C GLY A 94 13.69 -1.73 -2.17
N SER A 95 13.39 -1.44 -3.44
CA SER A 95 14.25 -0.61 -4.29
C SER A 95 14.29 0.84 -3.81
N ASN A 96 15.48 1.40 -3.59
CA ASN A 96 15.61 2.82 -3.28
C ASN A 96 15.47 3.65 -4.57
N PRO A 97 14.73 4.78 -4.53
CA PRO A 97 14.65 5.68 -5.67
C PRO A 97 16.00 6.32 -6.04
N GLU A 98 17.01 6.29 -5.14
CA GLU A 98 18.35 6.87 -5.37
C GLU A 98 19.35 5.97 -6.11
N VAL A 99 19.01 4.74 -6.50
CA VAL A 99 19.93 3.89 -7.28
C VAL A 99 19.50 3.87 -8.74
N VAL A 100 19.66 5.01 -9.42
CA VAL A 100 19.84 5.02 -10.87
C VAL A 100 21.35 5.05 -11.10
N PRO A 101 22.02 3.92 -11.39
CA PRO A 101 23.38 3.98 -11.91
C PRO A 101 23.31 4.67 -13.28
N ALA A 102 24.10 5.72 -13.43
CA ALA A 102 24.29 6.46 -14.68
C ALA A 102 24.85 5.55 -15.80
#